data_AF-A0A0C2BNP7-F1
#
_entry.id   AF-A0A0C2BNP7-F1
#
_cell.length_a   1.000
_cell.length_b   1.000
_cell.length_c   1.000
_cell.angle_alpha   90.00
_cell.angle_beta   90.00
_cell.angle_gamma   90.00
#
_symmetry.space_group_name_H-M   'P 1'
#
loop_
_entity.id
_entity.type
_entity.pdbx_description
1 polymer ?
#
loop_
_entity_poly.entity_id
_entity_poly.type
_entity_poly.pdbx_seq_one_letter_code
_entity_poly.pdbx_strand_id
1 'polypeptide(L)'
;VNHFAEGEAQRYSEHAIALLDIMRSLRKGREVDMLRGESLLSLDTQSLIRVLAKSYGIVVAMAPLSCDACTVPSSSMPFIGPPVPEACSPWMRLAIYLATGSGPASVYIPKGTRLTRLPSVIAHSPRLLVTSTSHEPQHMPTHNSLTALNDILLTTPLFVQQYPHYSEEDELIYVPFPFDEDESGE
;
A
#
# COMPACT_ATOMS: atom_id res chain seq x y z
N VAL A 1 -24.81 11.10 -14.10
CA VAL A 1 -24.13 11.99 -13.13
C VAL A 1 -22.72 12.18 -13.65
N ASN A 2 -22.30 13.43 -13.81
CA ASN A 2 -21.19 13.91 -14.65
C ASN A 2 -19.91 13.04 -14.65
N HIS A 3 -19.55 12.48 -15.81
CA HIS A 3 -18.25 11.86 -16.11
C HIS A 3 -17.19 12.95 -16.39
N PHE A 4 -16.79 13.70 -15.37
CA PHE A 4 -15.77 14.77 -15.49
C PHE A 4 -14.73 14.67 -14.39
N ALA A 5 -13.97 13.57 -14.36
CA ALA A 5 -12.85 13.42 -13.46
C ALA A 5 -11.75 12.54 -14.08
N GLU A 6 -11.23 12.91 -15.24
CA GLU A 6 -10.16 12.15 -15.92
C GLU A 6 -8.94 11.98 -14.99
N GLY A 7 -8.44 10.74 -14.81
CA GLY A 7 -7.25 10.43 -14.02
C GLY A 7 -7.49 10.12 -12.53
N GLU A 8 -6.69 10.71 -11.63
CA GLU A 8 -6.67 10.39 -10.20
C GLU A 8 -8.03 10.63 -9.51
N ALA A 9 -8.77 11.66 -9.92
CA ALA A 9 -10.05 12.02 -9.31
C ALA A 9 -11.13 10.94 -9.55
N GLN A 10 -11.15 10.32 -10.74
CA GLN A 10 -12.01 9.18 -11.01
C GLN A 10 -11.61 7.98 -10.15
N ARG A 11 -10.31 7.66 -10.02
CA ARG A 11 -9.83 6.57 -9.15
C ARG A 11 -10.28 6.76 -7.70
N TYR A 12 -10.13 7.96 -7.15
CA TYR A 12 -10.64 8.26 -5.80
C TYR A 12 -12.16 8.09 -5.70
N SER A 13 -12.91 8.47 -6.75
CA SER A 13 -14.37 8.27 -6.77
C SER A 13 -14.75 6.78 -6.80
N GLU A 14 -14.05 5.96 -7.57
CA GLU A 14 -14.25 4.52 -7.67
C GLU A 14 -13.92 3.83 -6.35
N HIS A 15 -12.80 4.18 -5.70
CA HIS A 15 -12.46 3.69 -4.37
C HIS A 15 -13.52 4.06 -3.32
N ALA A 16 -14.06 5.29 -3.37
CA ALA A 16 -15.12 5.72 -2.47
C ALA A 16 -16.44 4.97 -2.71
N ILE A 17 -16.79 4.69 -3.97
CA ILE A 17 -17.97 3.89 -4.33
C ILE A 17 -17.80 2.45 -3.84
N ALA A 18 -16.65 1.82 -4.09
CA ALA A 18 -16.34 0.48 -3.62
C ALA A 18 -16.44 0.37 -2.09
N LEU A 19 -15.87 1.34 -1.36
CA LEU A 19 -15.98 1.41 0.10
C LEU A 19 -17.43 1.55 0.56
N LEU A 20 -18.22 2.41 -0.10
CA LEU A 20 -19.64 2.59 0.20
C LEU A 20 -20.43 1.28 0.01
N ASP A 21 -20.17 0.56 -1.07
CA ASP A 21 -20.84 -0.71 -1.37
C ASP A 21 -20.44 -1.81 -0.38
N ILE A 22 -19.16 -1.88 0.01
CA ILE A 22 -18.69 -2.74 1.11
C ILE A 22 -19.43 -2.40 2.41
N MET A 23 -19.50 -1.12 2.80
CA MET A 23 -20.20 -0.70 4.01
C MET A 23 -21.70 -1.05 3.97
N ARG A 24 -22.36 -0.82 2.83
CA ARG A 24 -23.77 -1.16 2.64
C ARG A 24 -23.99 -2.66 2.75
N SER A 25 -23.09 -3.46 2.18
CA SER A 25 -23.14 -4.92 2.26
C SER A 25 -22.96 -5.39 3.70
N LEU A 26 -21.92 -4.91 4.40
CA LEU A 26 -21.63 -5.28 5.79
C LEU A 26 -22.74 -4.85 6.77
N ARG A 27 -23.41 -3.72 6.51
CA ARG A 27 -24.51 -3.22 7.35
C ARG A 27 -25.79 -4.05 7.23
N LYS A 28 -25.92 -4.95 6.25
CA LYS A 28 -27.07 -5.87 6.15
C LYS A 28 -27.04 -6.88 7.30
N GLY A 29 -27.62 -6.49 8.44
CA GLY A 29 -27.75 -7.33 9.63
C GLY A 29 -26.69 -7.11 10.72
N ARG A 30 -25.85 -6.08 10.60
CA ARG A 30 -24.84 -5.72 11.62
C ARG A 30 -24.68 -4.20 11.73
N GLU A 31 -24.33 -3.72 12.92
CA GLU A 31 -23.88 -2.33 13.11
C GLU A 31 -22.44 -2.20 12.61
N VAL A 32 -22.19 -1.18 11.79
CA VAL A 32 -20.89 -0.93 11.16
C VAL A 32 -20.58 0.55 11.24
N ASP A 33 -19.51 0.87 11.93
CA ASP A 33 -18.93 2.21 12.05
C ASP A 33 -17.63 2.31 11.27
N MET A 34 -17.37 3.50 10.74
CA MET A 34 -16.09 3.85 10.14
C MET A 34 -15.32 4.72 11.13
N LEU A 35 -14.20 4.19 11.62
CA LEU A 35 -13.31 4.92 12.51
C LEU A 35 -12.17 5.55 11.73
N ARG A 36 -11.98 6.84 11.95
CA ARG A 36 -10.81 7.57 11.46
C ARG A 36 -9.64 7.37 12.43
N GLY A 37 -8.54 6.78 11.95
CA GLY A 37 -7.38 6.45 12.78
C GLY A 37 -6.78 7.68 13.49
N GLU A 38 -6.74 8.83 12.82
CA GLU A 38 -6.20 10.07 13.39
C GLU A 38 -7.01 10.58 14.58
N SER A 39 -8.32 10.27 14.65
CA SER A 39 -9.15 10.61 15.80
C SER A 39 -8.76 9.83 17.05
N LEU A 40 -8.21 8.62 16.87
CA LEU A 40 -7.78 7.76 17.95
C LEU A 40 -6.38 8.11 18.49
N LEU A 41 -5.55 8.82 17.71
CA LEU A 41 -4.20 9.25 18.13
C LEU A 41 -4.19 10.19 19.34
N SER A 42 -5.32 10.84 19.63
CA SER A 42 -5.47 11.70 20.82
C SER A 42 -5.55 10.91 22.13
N LEU A 43 -5.82 9.60 22.07
CA LEU A 43 -5.97 8.73 23.22
C LEU A 43 -4.66 8.02 23.55
N ASP A 44 -4.39 7.85 24.84
CA ASP A 44 -3.35 6.92 25.28
C ASP A 44 -3.75 5.47 24.94
N THR A 45 -2.75 4.58 24.90
CA THR A 45 -2.95 3.18 24.52
C THR A 45 -4.01 2.46 25.37
N GLN A 46 -4.09 2.72 26.69
CA GLN A 46 -5.07 2.05 27.54
C GLN A 46 -6.49 2.57 27.29
N SER A 47 -6.65 3.88 27.13
CA SER A 47 -7.92 4.49 26.77
C SER A 47 -8.43 4.00 25.42
N LEU A 48 -7.54 3.90 24.43
CA LEU A 48 -7.85 3.40 23.10
C LEU A 48 -8.34 1.94 23.14
N ILE A 49 -7.61 1.05 23.83
CA ILE A 49 -8.03 -0.35 24.01
C ILE A 49 -9.41 -0.42 24.67
N ARG A 50 -9.63 0.35 25.73
CA ARG A 50 -10.90 0.33 26.49
C ARG A 50 -12.06 0.81 25.64
N VAL A 51 -11.89 1.89 24.88
CA VAL A 51 -12.93 2.42 23.98
C VAL A 51 -13.25 1.40 22.89
N LEU A 52 -12.23 0.84 22.25
CA LEU A 52 -12.41 -0.13 21.18
C LEU A 52 -13.10 -1.40 21.68
N ALA A 53 -12.61 -2.01 22.76
CA ALA A 53 -13.16 -3.24 23.32
C ALA A 53 -14.58 -3.07 23.90
N LYS A 54 -14.96 -1.84 24.31
CA LYS A 54 -16.30 -1.56 24.82
C LYS A 54 -17.34 -1.46 23.69
N SER A 55 -16.96 -0.86 22.56
CA SER A 55 -17.89 -0.50 21.50
C SER A 55 -17.89 -1.47 20.32
N TYR A 56 -16.80 -2.21 20.10
CA TYR A 56 -16.60 -3.02 18.90
C TYR A 56 -16.27 -4.47 19.25
N GLY A 57 -16.93 -5.40 18.54
CA GLY A 57 -16.62 -6.84 18.62
C GLY A 57 -15.53 -7.29 17.66
N ILE A 58 -15.24 -6.52 16.62
CA ILE A 58 -14.17 -6.76 15.65
C ILE A 58 -13.77 -5.42 15.01
N VAL A 59 -12.48 -5.26 14.71
CA VAL A 59 -11.96 -4.11 13.95
C VAL A 59 -11.24 -4.62 12.70
N VAL A 60 -11.48 -3.93 11.57
CA VAL A 60 -10.87 -4.25 10.28
C VAL A 60 -10.12 -3.02 9.78
N ALA A 61 -8.83 -3.17 9.47
CA ALA A 61 -8.04 -2.12 8.84
C ALA A 61 -8.44 -2.01 7.36
N MET A 62 -8.94 -0.84 6.96
CA MET A 62 -9.43 -0.58 5.59
C MET A 62 -8.39 0.09 4.68
N ALA A 63 -7.23 0.46 5.22
CA ALA A 63 -6.13 1.07 4.46
C ALA A 63 -4.81 0.39 4.84
N PRO A 64 -3.86 0.27 3.89
CA PRO A 64 -2.50 -0.15 4.23
C PRO A 64 -1.94 0.83 5.25
N LEU A 65 -1.47 0.32 6.39
CA LEU A 65 -0.91 1.15 7.45
C LEU A 65 0.43 1.69 6.95
N SER A 66 0.51 2.98 6.64
CA SER A 66 1.81 3.66 6.59
C SER A 66 2.48 3.58 7.97
N CYS A 67 3.78 3.86 8.07
CA CYS A 67 4.46 3.94 9.37
C CYS A 67 3.79 4.92 10.35
N ASP A 68 3.08 5.92 9.81
CA ASP A 68 2.40 6.97 10.56
C ASP A 68 0.92 6.63 10.87
N ALA A 69 0.44 5.49 10.39
CA ALA A 69 -0.95 5.09 10.59
C ALA A 69 -1.22 4.68 12.05
N CYS A 70 -2.44 4.98 12.52
CA CYS A 70 -2.87 4.60 13.85
C CYS A 70 -2.86 3.07 13.99
N THR A 71 -2.10 2.58 14.96
CA THR A 71 -2.04 1.16 15.29
C THR A 71 -3.17 0.78 16.22
N VAL A 72 -3.80 -0.36 15.94
CA VAL A 72 -4.69 -0.99 16.90
C VAL A 72 -3.82 -1.88 17.79
N PRO A 73 -3.62 -1.52 19.06
CA PRO A 73 -2.81 -2.32 19.97
C PRO A 73 -3.44 -3.70 20.16
N SER A 74 -2.59 -4.69 20.36
CA SER A 74 -3.00 -6.06 20.66
C SER A 74 -3.94 -6.08 21.86
N SER A 75 -5.24 -6.20 21.59
CA SER A 75 -6.30 -6.25 22.58
C SER A 75 -6.95 -7.63 22.58
N SER A 76 -7.83 -7.90 23.54
CA SER A 76 -8.65 -9.12 23.53
C SER A 76 -9.70 -9.15 22.40
N MET A 77 -9.85 -8.06 21.64
CA MET A 77 -10.79 -7.97 20.53
C MET A 77 -10.15 -8.43 19.21
N PRO A 78 -10.85 -9.25 18.40
CA PRO A 78 -10.41 -9.61 17.05
C PRO A 78 -10.07 -8.40 16.17
N PHE A 79 -8.89 -8.45 15.54
CA PHE A 79 -8.42 -7.43 14.61
C PHE A 79 -7.98 -8.08 13.30
N ILE A 80 -8.48 -7.56 12.17
CA ILE A 80 -8.08 -7.97 10.82
C ILE A 80 -7.31 -6.82 10.18
N GLY A 81 -6.02 -7.01 9.95
CA GLY A 81 -5.15 -6.00 9.37
C GLY A 81 -3.68 -6.29 9.65
N PRO A 82 -2.77 -5.37 9.25
CA PRO A 82 -1.36 -5.50 9.59
C PRO A 82 -1.20 -5.37 11.11
N PRO A 83 -0.54 -6.33 11.79
CA PRO A 83 -0.47 -6.34 13.25
C PRO A 83 0.37 -5.17 13.82
N VAL A 84 1.30 -4.65 13.02
CA VAL A 84 2.16 -3.51 13.32
C VAL A 84 2.47 -2.73 12.02
N PRO A 85 2.81 -1.43 12.07
CA PRO A 85 3.11 -0.65 10.86
C PRO A 85 4.30 -1.19 10.08
N GLU A 86 5.28 -1.79 10.77
CA GLU A 86 6.46 -2.39 10.17
C GLU A 86 6.11 -3.54 9.22
N ALA A 87 4.93 -4.17 9.38
CA ALA A 87 4.44 -5.18 8.46
C ALA A 87 4.21 -4.64 7.03
N CYS A 88 3.99 -3.33 6.89
CA CYS A 88 3.87 -2.65 5.61
C CYS A 88 5.20 -2.03 5.12
N SER A 89 6.30 -2.19 5.87
CA SER A 89 7.58 -1.60 5.52
C SER A 89 8.24 -2.30 4.31
N PRO A 90 9.12 -1.58 3.57
CA PRO A 90 9.99 -2.19 2.56
C PRO A 90 10.81 -3.37 3.12
N TRP A 91 11.20 -3.31 4.39
CA TRP A 91 11.97 -4.37 5.06
C TRP A 91 11.17 -5.65 5.22
N MET A 92 9.89 -5.56 5.58
CA MET A 92 9.02 -6.72 5.66
C MET A 92 8.85 -7.38 4.29
N ARG A 93 8.68 -6.58 3.23
CA ARG A 93 8.60 -7.09 1.85
C ARG A 93 9.86 -7.83 1.45
N LEU A 94 11.04 -7.24 1.71
CA LEU A 94 12.34 -7.89 1.46
C LEU A 94 12.51 -9.18 2.27
N ALA A 95 12.09 -9.19 3.54
CA ALA A 95 12.13 -10.38 4.39
C ALA A 95 11.23 -11.50 3.85
N ILE A 96 10.03 -11.17 3.36
CA ILE A 96 9.14 -12.14 2.71
C ILE A 96 9.80 -12.69 1.45
N TYR A 97 10.33 -11.84 0.56
CA TYR A 97 11.00 -12.31 -0.67
C TYR A 97 12.19 -13.22 -0.37
N LEU A 98 12.97 -12.89 0.67
CA LEU A 98 14.08 -13.72 1.12
C LEU A 98 13.59 -15.06 1.69
N ALA A 99 12.54 -15.06 2.50
CA ALA A 99 11.99 -16.25 3.13
C ALA A 99 11.33 -17.21 2.13
N THR A 100 10.64 -16.67 1.12
CA THR A 100 10.00 -17.46 0.06
C THR A 100 10.96 -17.85 -1.05
N GLY A 101 12.14 -17.21 -1.12
CA GLY A 101 13.05 -17.31 -2.27
C GLY A 101 12.43 -16.79 -3.56
N SER A 102 11.36 -16.00 -3.46
CA SER A 102 10.54 -15.56 -4.59
C SER A 102 10.14 -14.11 -4.41
N GLY A 103 10.46 -13.28 -5.41
CA GLY A 103 10.14 -11.87 -5.44
C GLY A 103 10.91 -11.15 -6.53
N PRO A 104 10.47 -9.95 -6.95
CA PRO A 104 11.20 -9.14 -7.91
C PRO A 104 12.53 -8.69 -7.30
N ALA A 105 13.58 -8.54 -8.12
CA ALA A 105 14.82 -7.98 -7.61
C ALA A 105 14.55 -6.55 -7.12
N SER A 106 14.89 -6.30 -5.86
CA SER A 106 14.47 -5.12 -5.12
C SER A 106 15.64 -4.56 -4.32
N VAL A 107 15.69 -3.24 -4.15
CA VAL A 107 16.71 -2.54 -3.38
C VAL A 107 16.08 -1.40 -2.58
N TYR A 108 16.47 -1.29 -1.32
CA TYR A 108 16.16 -0.13 -0.50
C TYR A 108 17.36 0.82 -0.50
N ILE A 109 17.11 2.10 -0.81
CA ILE A 109 18.13 3.13 -0.94
C ILE A 109 17.84 4.22 0.10
N PRO A 110 18.74 4.42 1.09
CA PRO A 110 18.55 5.43 2.12
C PRO A 110 18.52 6.85 1.56
N LYS A 111 17.74 7.73 2.18
CA LYS A 111 17.74 9.18 1.91
C LYS A 111 19.16 9.74 1.98
N GLY A 112 19.49 10.63 1.04
CA GLY A 112 20.78 11.29 0.92
C GLY A 112 21.84 10.47 0.20
N THR A 113 21.52 9.25 -0.23
CA THR A 113 22.45 8.43 -1.03
C THR A 113 22.60 9.02 -2.42
N ARG A 114 23.83 9.32 -2.83
CA ARG A 114 24.14 9.75 -4.20
C ARG A 114 24.57 8.54 -5.03
N LEU A 115 23.74 8.15 -5.99
CA LEU A 115 24.00 7.08 -6.93
C LEU A 115 24.86 7.58 -8.09
N THR A 116 26.04 7.01 -8.27
CA THR A 116 26.88 7.21 -9.48
C THR A 116 26.55 6.22 -10.59
N ARG A 117 25.91 5.10 -10.23
CA ARG A 117 25.39 4.06 -11.11
C ARG A 117 24.19 3.40 -10.46
N LEU A 118 23.32 2.80 -11.28
CA LEU A 118 22.23 1.98 -10.77
C LEU A 118 22.78 0.70 -10.12
N PRO A 119 22.20 0.25 -9.00
CA PRO A 119 22.51 -1.05 -8.41
C PRO A 119 22.33 -2.17 -9.44
N SER A 120 23.29 -3.09 -9.52
CA SER A 120 23.31 -4.18 -10.51
C SER A 120 22.06 -5.05 -10.49
N VAL A 121 21.46 -5.20 -9.31
CA VAL A 121 20.22 -5.94 -9.07
C VAL A 121 19.02 -5.36 -9.84
N ILE A 122 19.01 -4.06 -10.16
CA ILE A 122 17.91 -3.41 -10.89
C ILE A 122 18.35 -2.84 -12.24
N ALA A 123 19.65 -2.70 -12.49
CA ALA A 123 20.20 -2.05 -13.68
C ALA A 123 19.83 -2.75 -15.02
N HIS A 124 19.53 -4.05 -14.98
CA HIS A 124 19.19 -4.83 -16.18
C HIS A 124 17.70 -4.87 -16.49
N SER A 125 16.85 -4.38 -15.58
CA SER A 125 15.42 -4.32 -15.84
C SER A 125 15.11 -3.16 -16.78
N PRO A 126 14.15 -3.29 -17.73
CA PRO A 126 13.79 -2.19 -18.62
C PRO A 126 13.01 -1.08 -17.89
N ARG A 127 12.24 -1.44 -16.87
CA ARG A 127 11.37 -0.56 -16.09
C ARG A 127 11.54 -0.81 -14.60
N LEU A 128 11.40 0.25 -13.81
CA LEU A 128 11.51 0.22 -12.37
C LEU A 128 10.21 0.69 -11.75
N LEU A 129 9.81 0.02 -10.67
CA LEU A 129 8.79 0.49 -9.75
C LEU A 129 9.48 1.18 -8.58
N VAL A 130 9.24 2.48 -8.42
CA VAL A 130 9.86 3.32 -7.40
C VAL A 130 8.82 3.71 -6.37
N THR A 131 8.94 3.20 -5.16
CA THR A 131 8.06 3.53 -4.03
C THR A 131 8.79 4.47 -3.07
N SER A 132 8.17 5.61 -2.77
CA SER A 132 8.59 6.55 -1.73
C SER A 132 7.63 6.46 -0.54
N THR A 133 7.95 7.14 0.57
CA THR A 133 7.11 7.13 1.78
C THR A 133 5.83 7.94 1.65
N SER A 134 5.78 8.92 0.74
CA SER A 134 4.72 9.95 0.70
C SER A 134 3.92 9.98 -0.59
N HIS A 135 4.32 9.23 -1.62
CA HIS A 135 3.67 9.23 -2.93
C HIS A 135 3.34 7.81 -3.39
N GLU A 136 2.32 7.69 -4.24
CA GLU A 136 2.03 6.43 -4.94
C GLU A 136 3.29 5.91 -5.67
N PRO A 137 3.45 4.58 -5.79
CA PRO A 137 4.52 4.00 -6.56
C PRO A 137 4.57 4.54 -8.00
N GLN A 138 5.76 4.93 -8.45
CA GLN A 138 5.98 5.46 -9.80
C GLN A 138 6.63 4.42 -10.70
N HIS A 139 6.10 4.27 -11.91
CA HIS A 139 6.71 3.47 -12.97
C HIS A 139 7.63 4.36 -13.78
N MET A 140 8.88 3.94 -14.00
CA MET A 140 9.81 4.70 -14.84
C MET A 140 10.77 3.79 -15.60
N PRO A 141 11.22 4.20 -16.79
CA PRO A 141 12.19 3.43 -17.54
C PRO A 141 13.59 3.57 -16.94
N THR A 142 14.37 2.49 -17.01
CA THR A 142 15.68 2.43 -16.35
C THR A 142 16.70 3.42 -16.93
N HIS A 143 16.63 3.72 -18.23
CA HIS A 143 17.63 4.55 -18.93
C HIS A 143 17.74 5.99 -18.38
N ASN A 144 16.67 6.56 -17.82
CA ASN A 144 16.68 7.90 -17.21
C ASN A 144 16.53 7.88 -15.68
N SER A 145 16.44 6.69 -15.08
CA SER A 145 16.12 6.54 -13.66
C SER A 145 17.23 7.06 -12.73
N LEU A 146 18.51 7.01 -13.12
CA LEU A 146 19.61 7.40 -12.23
C LEU A 146 19.50 8.84 -11.74
N THR A 147 19.19 9.79 -12.65
CA THR A 147 19.04 11.20 -12.31
C THR A 147 17.78 11.41 -11.46
N ALA A 148 16.65 10.83 -11.88
CA ALA A 148 15.39 10.93 -11.15
C ALA A 148 15.47 10.38 -9.71
N LEU A 149 16.10 9.21 -9.55
CA LEU A 149 16.33 8.61 -8.22
C LEU A 149 17.20 9.52 -7.36
N ASN A 150 18.28 10.09 -7.90
CA ASN A 150 19.13 11.01 -7.16
C ASN A 150 18.37 12.25 -6.68
N ASP A 151 17.50 12.82 -7.52
CA ASP A 151 16.70 14.00 -7.16
C ASP A 151 15.72 13.68 -6.02
N ILE A 152 15.04 12.53 -6.07
CA ILE A 152 14.11 12.11 -5.02
C ILE A 152 14.85 11.75 -3.72
N LEU A 153 16.03 11.14 -3.82
CA LEU A 153 16.84 10.75 -2.66
C LEU A 153 17.31 11.94 -1.82
N LEU A 154 17.27 13.16 -2.35
CA LEU A 154 17.53 14.38 -1.56
C LEU A 154 16.50 14.56 -0.43
N THR A 155 15.26 14.13 -0.65
CA THR A 155 14.14 14.41 0.26
C THR A 155 13.62 13.17 1.00
N THR A 156 13.65 11.99 0.38
CA THR A 156 13.05 10.76 0.93
C THR A 156 13.88 9.50 0.62
N PRO A 157 13.76 8.42 1.42
CA PRO A 157 14.32 7.12 1.03
C PRO A 157 13.46 6.45 -0.05
N LEU A 158 14.08 5.55 -0.82
CA LEU A 158 13.41 4.86 -1.93
C LEU A 158 13.46 3.35 -1.77
N PHE A 159 12.34 2.70 -2.10
CA PHE A 159 12.29 1.28 -2.37
C PHE A 159 12.09 1.07 -3.87
N VAL A 160 13.08 0.48 -4.53
CA VAL A 160 13.10 0.32 -5.99
C VAL A 160 13.03 -1.15 -6.33
N GLN A 161 12.11 -1.52 -7.22
CA GLN A 161 11.91 -2.90 -7.65
C GLN A 161 11.98 -2.99 -9.17
N GLN A 162 12.42 -4.13 -9.69
CA GLN A 162 12.26 -4.46 -11.10
C GLN A 162 10.77 -4.54 -11.45
N TYR A 163 10.41 -3.99 -12.61
CA TYR A 163 9.06 -4.12 -13.15
C TYR A 163 9.09 -5.04 -14.39
N PRO A 164 8.20 -6.05 -14.48
CA PRO A 164 8.24 -7.04 -15.55
C PRO A 164 8.04 -6.42 -16.93
N HIS A 165 8.67 -7.02 -17.94
CA HIS A 165 8.66 -6.53 -19.32
C HIS A 165 7.35 -6.86 -20.05
N TYR A 166 6.65 -7.94 -19.65
CA TYR A 166 5.49 -8.49 -20.38
C TYR A 166 4.21 -7.65 -20.30
N SER A 167 4.15 -6.59 -19.50
CA SER A 167 3.02 -5.65 -19.50
C SER A 167 3.30 -4.56 -20.54
N GLU A 168 2.95 -4.77 -21.81
CA GLU A 168 3.15 -3.76 -22.86
C GLU A 168 2.37 -2.45 -22.59
N GLU A 169 1.28 -2.57 -21.82
CA GLU A 169 0.53 -1.43 -21.31
C GLU A 169 0.89 -1.22 -19.83
N ASP A 170 1.18 0.02 -19.44
CA ASP A 170 1.30 0.44 -18.05
C ASP A 170 -0.10 0.46 -17.37
N GLU A 171 -0.93 -0.53 -17.68
CA GLU A 171 -2.28 -0.65 -17.13
C GLU A 171 -2.22 -1.49 -15.84
N LEU A 172 -2.37 -0.79 -14.72
CA LEU A 172 -2.64 -1.42 -13.43
C LEU A 172 -4.07 -1.97 -13.46
N ILE A 173 -4.21 -3.28 -13.67
CA ILE A 173 -5.51 -3.95 -13.59
C ILE A 173 -5.81 -4.22 -12.12
N TYR A 174 -6.81 -3.52 -11.58
CA TYR A 174 -7.32 -3.76 -10.24
C TYR A 174 -8.33 -4.91 -10.29
N VAL A 175 -7.87 -6.12 -9.99
CA VAL A 175 -8.77 -7.28 -9.90
C VAL A 175 -9.43 -7.28 -8.53
N PRO A 176 -10.76 -7.07 -8.43
CA PRO A 176 -11.47 -7.14 -7.17
C PRO A 176 -11.45 -8.59 -6.63
N PHE A 177 -11.39 -8.74 -5.31
CA PHE A 177 -11.61 -10.03 -4.67
C PHE A 177 -13.10 -10.17 -4.30
N PRO A 178 -13.73 -11.36 -4.45
CA PRO A 178 -13.16 -12.61 -4.94
C PRO A 178 -12.84 -12.56 -6.44
N PHE A 179 -11.80 -13.29 -6.86
CA PHE A 179 -11.46 -13.42 -8.27
C PHE A 179 -12.59 -14.15 -9.01
N ASP A 180 -13.10 -13.60 -10.10
CA ASP A 180 -14.05 -14.30 -10.95
C ASP A 180 -13.29 -15.41 -11.71
N GLU A 181 -13.56 -16.67 -11.36
CA GLU A 181 -12.90 -17.83 -11.97
C GLU A 181 -13.16 -17.91 -13.50
N ASP A 182 -14.26 -17.31 -13.97
CA ASP A 182 -14.71 -17.32 -15.36
C ASP A 182 -13.90 -16.41 -16.31
N GLU A 183 -13.11 -15.45 -15.80
CA GLU A 183 -12.26 -14.58 -16.64
C GLU A 183 -10.85 -15.13 -16.88
N SER A 184 -10.49 -16.25 -16.25
CA SER A 184 -9.16 -16.85 -16.37
C SER A 184 -8.96 -17.77 -17.59
N GLY A 185 -9.94 -17.78 -18.52
CA GLY A 185 -10.05 -18.75 -19.61
C GLY A 185 -9.94 -18.24 -21.05
N GLU A 186 -9.63 -16.95 -21.30
CA GLU A 186 -9.38 -16.42 -22.65
C GLU A 186 -7.91 -16.02 -22.88
#